data_AF-A0A896A0W1-F1
#
_entry.id   AF-A0A896A0W1-F1
#
_cell.length_a   1.000
_cell.length_b   1.000
_cell.length_c   1.000
_cell.angle_alpha   90.00
_cell.angle_beta   90.00
_cell.angle_gamma   90.00
#
_symmetry.space_group_name_H-M   'P 1'
#
loop_
_entity.id
_entity.type
_entity.pdbx_description
1 polymer ?
#
loop_
_entity_poly.entity_id
_entity_poly.type
_entity_poly.pdbx_seq_one_letter_code
_entity_poly.pdbx_strand_id
1 'polypeptide(L)'
;IVTDIPGTTDATFGKELVSYEIPKPNIGIHRFVFVLFKQKRRQCVTPPTSRDHFNTRNFAAQNDLGLPVAAVYFNAQRETAARRR
;
A
#
# COMPACT_ATOMS: atom_id res chain seq x y z
N ILE A 1 3.00 1.77 4.33
CA ILE A 1 2.19 2.99 4.12
C ILE A 1 3.13 4.17 4.26
N VAL A 2 3.24 4.98 3.20
CA VAL A 2 4.04 6.19 3.17
C VAL A 2 3.10 7.38 2.97
N THR A 3 3.30 8.46 3.73
CA THR A 3 2.47 9.66 3.72
C THR A 3 3.30 10.89 3.43
N ASP A 4 2.65 12.05 3.25
CA ASP A 4 3.28 13.36 3.09
C ASP A 4 4.29 13.44 1.92
N ILE A 5 4.12 12.59 0.90
CA ILE A 5 4.94 12.61 -0.32
C ILE A 5 4.70 13.93 -1.06
N PRO A 6 5.73 14.77 -1.26
CA PRO A 6 5.60 15.98 -2.06
C PRO A 6 5.17 15.66 -3.51
N GLY A 7 4.38 16.56 -4.12
CA GLY A 7 4.02 16.40 -5.52
C GLY A 7 5.27 16.40 -6.40
N THR A 8 5.29 15.57 -7.45
CA THR A 8 6.41 15.39 -8.40
C THR A 8 7.66 14.69 -7.87
N THR A 9 7.68 14.27 -6.60
CA THR A 9 8.76 13.43 -6.04
C THR A 9 8.34 11.96 -5.96
N ASP A 10 9.14 11.13 -5.29
CA ASP A 10 8.86 9.73 -5.01
C ASP A 10 8.63 9.46 -3.51
N ALA A 11 8.35 8.19 -3.18
CA ALA A 11 8.03 7.76 -1.82
C ALA A 11 9.18 7.95 -0.81
N THR A 12 10.43 8.11 -1.25
CA THR A 12 11.59 8.32 -0.34
C THR A 12 11.55 9.68 0.35
N PHE A 13 10.85 10.65 -0.23
CA PHE A 13 10.64 11.98 0.35
C PHE A 13 9.43 12.04 1.30
N GLY A 14 8.66 10.95 1.39
CA GLY A 14 7.53 10.83 2.29
C GLY A 14 7.93 10.37 3.69
N LYS A 15 6.95 10.35 4.58
CA LYS A 15 7.06 9.77 5.93
C LYS A 15 6.55 8.33 5.91
N GLU A 16 7.41 7.38 6.20
CA GLU A 16 7.00 5.98 6.37
C GLU A 16 6.28 5.81 7.72
N LEU A 17 4.99 5.45 7.68
CA LEU A 17 4.18 5.15 8.88
C LEU A 17 4.12 3.66 9.17
N VAL A 18 4.15 2.83 8.11
CA VAL A 18 4.13 1.38 8.20
C VAL A 18 5.16 0.88 7.20
N SER A 19 6.15 0.12 7.69
CA SER A 19 7.26 -0.36 6.87
C SER A 19 6.82 -1.20 5.67
N TYR A 20 7.59 -1.21 4.58
CA TYR A 20 7.34 -2.19 3.52
C TYR A 20 7.59 -3.62 4.03
N GLU A 21 6.70 -4.55 3.66
CA GLU A 21 6.84 -5.98 3.97
C GLU A 21 6.81 -6.78 2.67
N ILE A 22 7.75 -7.72 2.53
CA ILE A 22 7.94 -8.47 1.30
C ILE A 22 6.73 -9.38 1.04
N PRO A 23 6.11 -9.33 -0.16
CA PRO A 23 5.06 -10.25 -0.59
C PRO A 23 5.43 -11.72 -0.42
N LYS A 24 4.70 -12.44 0.44
CA LYS A 24 4.86 -13.90 0.66
C LYS A 24 3.51 -14.62 0.58
N PRO A 25 2.91 -14.72 -0.62
CA PRO A 25 1.64 -15.42 -0.79
C PRO A 25 1.77 -16.92 -0.47
N ASN A 26 0.82 -17.46 0.29
CA ASN A 26 0.82 -18.88 0.70
C ASN A 26 0.07 -19.80 -0.26
N ILE A 27 -1.17 -19.42 -0.62
CA ILE A 27 -2.08 -20.24 -1.44
C ILE A 27 -2.66 -19.38 -2.56
N GLY A 28 -2.52 -19.84 -3.80
CA GLY A 28 -3.08 -19.18 -4.99
C GLY A 28 -2.30 -17.96 -5.46
N ILE A 29 -2.92 -17.22 -6.38
CA ILE A 29 -2.37 -15.99 -6.96
C ILE A 29 -2.99 -14.79 -6.22
N HIS A 30 -2.14 -13.97 -5.61
CA HIS A 30 -2.51 -12.80 -4.82
C HIS A 30 -2.26 -11.52 -5.60
N ARG A 31 -3.16 -10.55 -5.44
CA ARG A 31 -2.99 -9.19 -5.98
C ARG A 31 -2.34 -8.31 -4.93
N PHE A 32 -1.19 -7.74 -5.25
CA PHE A 32 -0.52 -6.73 -4.44
C PHE A 32 -0.76 -5.37 -5.08
N VAL A 33 -1.51 -4.52 -4.37
CA VAL A 33 -2.05 -3.27 -4.91
C VAL A 33 -1.34 -2.08 -4.29
N PHE A 34 -0.81 -1.20 -5.13
CA PHE A 34 -0.37 0.14 -4.76
C PHE A 34 -1.48 1.13 -5.08
N VAL A 35 -1.86 1.96 -4.10
CA VAL A 35 -2.90 2.98 -4.27
C VAL A 35 -2.36 4.32 -3.79
N LEU A 36 -2.53 5.36 -4.60
CA LEU A 36 -2.12 6.72 -4.29
C LEU A 36 -3.34 7.60 -4.01
N PHE A 37 -3.26 8.38 -2.95
CA PHE A 37 -4.29 9.35 -2.55
C PHE A 37 -3.69 10.75 -2.46
N LYS A 38 -4.50 11.77 -2.75
CA LYS A 38 -4.10 13.17 -2.57
C LYS A 38 -4.53 13.65 -1.19
N GLN A 39 -3.57 13.91 -0.31
CA GLN A 39 -3.84 14.49 1.01
C GLN A 39 -4.30 15.95 0.89
N LYS A 40 -5.29 16.36 1.69
CA LYS A 40 -5.72 17.76 1.79
C LYS A 40 -4.68 18.63 2.49
N ARG A 41 -3.97 18.07 3.48
CA ARG A 41 -2.94 18.72 4.30
C ARG A 41 -1.87 17.71 4.72
N ARG A 42 -0.67 18.19 5.05
CA ARG A 42 0.41 17.37 5.63
C ARG A 42 0.05 16.92 7.05
N GLN A 43 0.62 15.80 7.49
CA GLN A 43 0.49 15.28 8.86
C GLN A 43 -0.95 14.98 9.29
N CYS A 44 -1.82 14.64 8.33
CA CYS A 44 -3.26 14.41 8.56
C CYS A 44 -3.63 12.92 8.59
N VAL A 45 -2.66 12.02 8.44
CA VAL A 45 -2.90 10.58 8.28
C VAL A 45 -2.46 9.84 9.54
N THR A 46 -3.37 9.06 10.10
CA THR A 46 -3.12 8.17 11.23
C THR A 46 -2.72 6.77 10.74
N PRO A 47 -1.71 6.13 11.36
CA PRO A 47 -1.33 4.77 11.00
C PRO A 47 -2.44 3.77 11.39
N PRO A 48 -2.65 2.71 10.60
CA PRO A 48 -3.54 1.62 11.02
C PRO A 48 -2.93 0.86 12.22
N THR A 49 -3.80 0.27 13.04
CA THR A 49 -3.41 -0.51 14.22
C THR A 49 -2.87 -1.90 13.87
N SER A 50 -3.30 -2.48 12.75
CA SER A 50 -2.85 -3.78 12.27
C SER A 50 -2.82 -3.83 10.74
N ARG A 51 -1.98 -4.72 10.19
CA ARG A 51 -1.98 -5.08 8.77
C ARG A 51 -3.14 -6.02 8.43
N ASP A 52 -3.50 -6.88 9.38
CA ASP A 52 -4.60 -7.82 9.20
C ASP A 52 -5.94 -7.08 9.20
N HIS A 53 -6.85 -7.53 8.35
CA HIS A 53 -8.16 -6.91 8.14
C HIS A 53 -8.10 -5.41 7.76
N PHE A 54 -6.97 -4.95 7.22
CA PHE A 54 -6.85 -3.60 6.69
C PHE A 54 -7.82 -3.38 5.53
N ASN A 55 -8.58 -2.29 5.59
CA ASN A 55 -9.52 -1.90 4.54
C ASN A 55 -9.16 -0.51 3.99
N THR A 56 -8.73 -0.46 2.73
CA THR A 56 -8.30 0.78 2.07
C THR A 56 -9.40 1.84 1.99
N ARG A 57 -10.67 1.44 1.82
CA ARG A 57 -11.81 2.38 1.73
C ARG A 57 -12.09 3.03 3.09
N ASN A 58 -12.10 2.23 4.15
CA ASN A 58 -12.27 2.74 5.52
C ASN A 58 -11.12 3.65 5.91
N PHE A 59 -9.89 3.28 5.56
CA PHE A 59 -8.70 4.11 5.79
C PHE A 59 -8.80 5.46 5.07
N ALA A 60 -9.25 5.47 3.81
CA ALA A 60 -9.43 6.70 3.04
C ALA A 60 -10.54 7.60 3.64
N ALA A 61 -11.64 7.01 4.11
CA ALA A 61 -12.72 7.74 4.76
C ALA A 61 -12.29 8.35 6.10
N GLN A 62 -11.59 7.58 6.95
CA GLN A 62 -11.12 8.02 8.26
C GLN A 62 -10.09 9.15 8.18
N ASN A 63 -9.28 9.18 7.11
CA ASN A 63 -8.24 10.18 6.90
C ASN A 63 -8.63 11.25 5.85
N ASP A 64 -9.90 11.30 5.46
CA ASP A 64 -10.46 12.28 4.51
C ASP A 64 -9.66 12.42 3.20
N LEU A 65 -9.23 11.26 2.66
CA LEU A 65 -8.37 11.16 1.47
C LEU A 65 -9.15 11.21 0.16
N GLY A 66 -10.48 11.03 0.20
CA GLY A 66 -11.34 10.98 -0.98
C GLY A 66 -11.09 9.74 -1.86
N LEU A 67 -11.24 9.90 -3.17
CA LEU A 67 -11.02 8.84 -4.15
C LEU A 67 -9.52 8.70 -4.49
N PRO A 68 -9.05 7.48 -4.84
CA PRO A 68 -7.67 7.29 -5.26
C PRO A 68 -7.39 8.04 -6.56
N VAL A 69 -6.21 8.67 -6.64
CA VAL A 69 -5.76 9.37 -7.86
C VAL A 69 -5.02 8.45 -8.82
N ALA A 70 -4.45 7.37 -8.31
CA ALA A 70 -3.83 6.31 -9.10
C ALA A 70 -3.89 4.98 -8.34
N ALA A 71 -3.95 3.88 -9.10
CA ALA A 71 -3.80 2.54 -8.56
C ALA A 71 -3.12 1.64 -9.58
N VAL A 72 -2.22 0.79 -9.12
CA VAL A 72 -1.58 -0.27 -9.92
C VAL A 72 -1.47 -1.52 -9.08
N TYR A 73 -1.52 -2.69 -9.69
CA TYR A 73 -1.34 -3.94 -8.99
C TYR A 73 -0.49 -4.91 -9.81
N PHE A 74 0.12 -5.86 -9.11
CA PHE A 74 0.74 -7.02 -9.72
C PHE A 74 0.21 -8.29 -9.07
N ASN A 75 0.31 -9.40 -9.80
CA ASN A 75 -0.01 -10.72 -9.31
C ASN A 75 1.27 -11.39 -8.82
N ALA A 76 1.21 -12.05 -7.67
CA ALA A 76 2.29 -12.91 -7.19
C ALA A 76 1.72 -14.19 -6.59
N GLN A 77 2.50 -15.27 -6.69
CA GLN A 77 2.18 -16.57 -6.11
C GLN A 77 3.41 -17.11 -5.38
N ARG A 78 3.21 -18.12 -4.55
CA ARG A 78 4.31 -18.76 -3.81
C ARG A 78 5.36 -19.24 -4.81
N GLU A 79 6.63 -18.94 -4.52
CA GLU A 79 7.73 -19.44 -5.34
C GLU A 79 7.69 -20.97 -5.39
N THR A 80 7.54 -21.52 -6.59
CA THR A 80 7.58 -22.96 -6.81
C THR A 80 9.04 -23.37 -6.93
N ALA A 81 9.46 -24.40 -6.19
CA ALA A 81 10.79 -24.98 -6.34
C ALA A 81 11.10 -25.24 -7.82
N ALA A 82 12.31 -24.89 -8.27
CA ALA A 82 12.74 -25.13 -9.63
C ALA A 82 12.63 -26.62 -9.95
N ARG A 83 11.64 -26.99 -10.76
CA ARG A 83 11.52 -28.36 -11.26
C ARG A 83 12.57 -28.53 -12.35
N ARG A 84 13.70 -29.18 -12.03
CA ARG A 84 14.65 -29.63 -13.06
C ARG A 84 13.87 -30.46 -14.06
N ARG A 85 13.89 -30.04 -15.32
CA ARG A 85 13.24 -30.71 -16.45
C ARG A 85 14.21 -31.68 -17.10
#